data_AF-A0A4Y3TN29-F1
#
_entry.id   AF-A0A4Y3TN29-F1
#
_cell.length_a   1.000
_cell.length_b   1.000
_cell.length_c   1.000
_cell.angle_alpha   90.00
_cell.angle_beta   90.00
_cell.angle_gamma   90.00
#
_symmetry.space_group_name_H-M   'P 1'
#
loop_
_entity.id
_entity.type
_entity.pdbx_description
1 polymer ?
#
loop_
_entity_poly.entity_id
_entity_poly.type
_entity_poly.pdbx_seq_one_letter_code
_entity_poly.pdbx_strand_id
1 'polypeptide(L)'
;MIAFIALLCWMFALLCHGLLQPKIQRLLGVGCKHRALLQGLRLVLPLAALAVCMRQPMPLALLLWLGMFSLGGLMAGGMLSVASVRARKPRAEA
;
A
#
# COMPACT_ATOMS: atom_id res chain seq x y z
N MET A 1 -2.80 6.48 18.52
CA MET A 1 -2.65 7.32 17.32
C MET A 1 -1.44 6.94 16.45
N ILE A 2 -0.23 6.79 17.00
CA ILE A 2 1.00 6.45 16.23
C ILE A 2 0.85 5.20 15.36
N ALA A 3 0.38 4.08 15.93
CA ALA A 3 0.17 2.83 15.20
C ALA A 3 -0.80 2.97 14.02
N PHE A 4 -1.89 3.73 14.19
CA PHE A 4 -2.88 3.98 13.15
C PHE A 4 -2.29 4.79 11.98
N ILE A 5 -1.51 5.83 12.27
CA ILE A 5 -0.82 6.63 11.25
C ILE A 5 0.18 5.76 10.48
N ALA A 6 0.99 4.96 11.19
CA ALA A 6 1.93 4.04 10.56
C ALA A 6 1.24 3.00 9.68
N LEU A 7 0.08 2.48 10.11
CA LEU A 7 -0.74 1.56 9.31
C LEU A 7 -1.24 2.22 8.02
N LEU A 8 -1.79 3.43 8.10
CA LEU A 8 -2.24 4.16 6.92
C LEU A 8 -1.07 4.41 5.95
N CYS A 9 0.07 4.88 6.45
CA CYS A 9 1.26 5.10 5.62
C CYS A 9 1.73 3.82 4.92
N TRP A 10 1.78 2.69 5.63
CA TRP A 10 2.16 1.41 5.04
C TRP A 10 1.14 0.91 4.02
N MET A 11 -0.14 0.99 4.34
CA MET A 11 -1.22 0.60 3.44
C MET A 11 -1.14 1.40 2.13
N PHE A 12 -1.02 2.73 2.19
CA PHE A 12 -0.91 3.56 0.99
C PHE A 12 0.39 3.28 0.20
N ALA A 13 1.52 3.10 0.88
CA ALA A 13 2.79 2.77 0.22
C ALA A 13 2.71 1.44 -0.55
N LEU A 14 2.07 0.43 0.06
CA LEU A 14 1.89 -0.90 -0.53
C LEU A 14 0.83 -0.90 -1.62
N LEU A 15 -0.24 -0.11 -1.49
CA LEU A 15 -1.22 0.09 -2.55
C LEU A 15 -0.56 0.76 -3.77
N CYS A 16 0.24 1.82 -3.55
CA CYS A 16 1.00 2.48 -4.61
C CYS A 16 1.96 1.51 -5.29
N HIS A 17 2.64 0.66 -4.51
CA HIS A 17 3.48 -0.40 -5.04
C HIS A 17 2.70 -1.37 -5.93
N GLY A 18 1.54 -1.84 -5.48
CA GLY A 18 0.69 -2.75 -6.27
C GLY A 18 0.17 -2.09 -7.55
N LEU A 19 -0.27 -0.84 -7.45
CA LEU A 19 -0.72 -0.04 -8.60
C LEU A 19 0.40 0.33 -9.57
N LEU A 20 1.67 0.26 -9.16
CA LEU A 20 2.82 0.39 -10.05
C LEU A 20 3.12 -0.88 -10.84
N GLN A 21 2.55 -2.03 -10.48
CA GLN A 21 2.74 -3.26 -11.24
C GLN A 21 1.98 -3.17 -12.58
N PRO A 22 2.66 -3.40 -13.72
CA PRO A 22 2.05 -3.25 -15.04
C PRO A 22 0.88 -4.22 -15.25
N LYS A 23 0.86 -5.37 -14.57
CA LYS A 23 -0.27 -6.32 -14.59
C LYS A 23 -1.54 -5.71 -14.00
N ILE A 24 -1.42 -5.02 -12.87
CA ILE A 24 -2.54 -4.36 -12.17
C ILE A 24 -3.02 -3.13 -12.96
N GLN A 25 -2.10 -2.33 -13.50
CA GLN A 25 -2.44 -1.15 -14.32
C GLN A 25 -3.25 -1.52 -15.56
N ARG A 26 -2.86 -2.59 -16.26
CA ARG A 26 -3.62 -3.11 -17.41
C ARG A 26 -4.99 -3.63 -16.99
N LEU A 27 -5.10 -4.26 -15.83
CA LEU A 27 -6.36 -4.81 -15.30
C LEU A 27 -7.36 -3.71 -14.90
N LEU A 28 -6.86 -2.59 -14.37
CA LEU A 28 -7.68 -1.47 -13.92
C LEU A 28 -7.87 -0.38 -15.00
N GLY A 29 -7.22 -0.50 -16.16
CA GLY A 29 -7.28 0.51 -17.23
C GLY A 29 -6.67 1.87 -16.85
N VAL A 30 -5.89 1.94 -15.78
CA VAL A 30 -5.32 3.20 -15.26
C VAL A 30 -4.08 3.56 -16.08
N GLY A 31 -4.15 4.65 -16.83
CA GLY A 31 -3.04 5.14 -17.66
C GLY A 31 -1.81 5.55 -16.83
N CYS A 32 -0.62 5.50 -17.45
CA CYS A 32 0.68 5.77 -16.83
C CYS A 32 0.92 7.20 -16.30
N LYS A 33 -0.08 8.09 -16.32
CA LYS A 33 0.07 9.52 -16.02
C LYS A 33 0.55 9.81 -14.59
N HIS A 34 0.42 8.89 -13.64
CA HIS A 34 0.74 9.13 -12.22
C HIS A 34 1.91 8.31 -11.69
N ARG A 35 2.70 7.71 -12.59
CA ARG A 35 3.79 6.78 -12.22
C ARG A 35 4.86 7.41 -11.34
N ALA A 36 5.29 8.63 -11.66
CA ALA A 36 6.30 9.36 -10.88
C ALA A 36 5.80 9.71 -9.46
N LEU A 37 4.55 10.12 -9.34
CA LEU A 37 3.93 10.46 -8.05
C LEU A 37 3.77 9.21 -7.16
N LEU A 38 3.32 8.08 -7.73
CA LEU A 38 3.24 6.80 -7.02
C LEU A 38 4.61 6.28 -6.57
N GLN A 39 5.67 6.50 -7.35
CA GLN A 39 7.04 6.14 -6.98
C GLN A 39 7.55 7.00 -5.83
N GLY A 40 7.29 8.31 -5.87
CA GLY A 40 7.63 9.22 -4.77
C GLY A 40 6.92 8.82 -3.48
N LEU A 41 5.60 8.60 -3.53
CA LEU A 41 4.83 8.16 -2.36
C LEU A 41 5.36 6.85 -1.78
N ARG A 42 5.70 5.88 -2.62
CA ARG A 42 6.24 4.59 -2.17
C ARG A 42 7.51 4.74 -1.32
N LEU A 43 8.33 5.76 -1.58
CA LEU A 43 9.57 5.97 -0.83
C LEU A 43 9.37 6.84 0.41
N VAL A 44 8.54 7.89 0.29
CA VAL A 44 8.33 8.86 1.36
C VAL A 44 7.46 8.31 2.49
N LEU A 45 6.43 7.51 2.17
CA LEU A 45 5.48 7.02 3.18
C LEU A 45 6.08 6.03 4.19
N PRO A 46 6.92 5.05 3.80
CA PRO A 46 7.60 4.17 4.76
C PRO A 46 8.55 4.92 5.69
N LEU A 47 9.24 5.95 5.17
CA LEU A 47 10.10 6.83 5.96
C LEU A 47 9.29 7.68 6.94
N ALA A 48 8.14 8.21 6.50
CA ALA A 48 7.22 8.92 7.38
C ALA A 48 6.68 8.00 8.48
N ALA A 49 6.30 6.76 8.16
CA ALA A 49 5.87 5.77 9.15
C ALA A 49 6.97 5.48 10.18
N LEU A 50 8.23 5.33 9.72
CA LEU A 50 9.37 5.12 10.59
C LEU A 50 9.60 6.32 11.52
N ALA A 51 9.58 7.54 10.99
CA ALA A 51 9.74 8.77 11.77
C ALA A 51 8.66 8.91 12.87
N VAL A 52 7.42 8.52 12.57
CA VAL A 52 6.32 8.52 13.55
C VAL A 52 6.52 7.41 14.60
N CYS A 53 7.00 6.23 14.21
CA CYS A 53 7.32 5.12 15.12
C CYS A 53 8.50 5.44 16.04
N MET A 54 9.50 6.22 15.59
CA MET A 54 10.66 6.64 16.40
C MET A 54 10.31 7.52 17.60
N ARG A 55 9.05 7.97 17.73
CA ARG A 55 8.56 8.62 18.96
C ARG A 55 8.32 7.64 20.12
N GLN A 56 8.48 6.34 19.89
CA GLN A 56 8.37 5.27 20.88
C GLN A 56 9.77 4.71 21.21
N PRO A 57 9.95 4.03 22.35
CA PRO A 57 11.21 3.36 22.66
C PRO A 57 11.59 2.37 21.55
N MET A 58 12.88 2.33 21.20
CA MET A 58 13.44 1.60 20.06
C MET A 58 12.86 0.20 19.79
N PRO A 59 12.78 -0.72 20.76
CA PRO A 59 12.24 -2.06 20.49
C PRO A 59 10.75 -2.02 20.13
N LEU A 60 9.97 -1.15 20.77
CA LEU A 60 8.55 -0.96 20.47
C LEU A 60 8.34 -0.27 19.12
N ALA A 61 9.20 0.69 18.77
CA ALA A 61 9.15 1.41 17.50
C ALA A 61 9.33 0.46 16.30
N LEU A 62 10.33 -0.42 16.35
CA LEU A 62 10.58 -1.43 15.31
C LEU A 62 9.44 -2.44 15.22
N LEU A 63 8.96 -2.93 16.37
CA LEU A 63 7.88 -3.90 16.41
C LEU A 63 6.57 -3.33 15.83
N LEU A 64 6.27 -2.06 16.13
CA LEU A 64 5.15 -1.34 15.52
C LEU A 64 5.37 -1.13 14.02
N TRP A 65 6.55 -0.71 13.60
CA TRP A 65 6.82 -0.44 12.18
C TRP A 65 6.69 -1.71 11.33
N LEU A 66 7.24 -2.83 11.79
CA LEU A 66 7.14 -4.14 11.13
C LEU A 66 5.72 -4.73 11.25
N GLY A 67 5.07 -4.59 12.41
CA GLY A 67 3.71 -5.06 12.61
C GLY A 67 2.71 -4.36 11.69
N MET A 68 2.82 -3.04 11.56
CA MET A 68 1.96 -2.25 10.67
C MET A 68 2.28 -2.48 9.20
N PHE A 69 3.52 -2.81 8.84
CA PHE A 69 3.87 -3.28 7.50
C PHE A 69 3.09 -4.54 7.12
N SER A 70 3.08 -5.54 8.01
CA SER A 70 2.38 -6.82 7.77
C SER A 70 0.87 -6.62 7.63
N LEU A 71 0.26 -5.90 8.58
CA LEU A 71 -1.17 -5.55 8.54
C LEU A 71 -1.54 -4.73 7.29
N GLY A 72 -0.75 -3.70 6.98
CA GLY A 72 -0.95 -2.87 5.79
C GLY A 72 -0.82 -3.67 4.50
N GLY A 73 0.09 -4.65 4.45
CA GLY A 73 0.26 -5.56 3.32
C GLY A 73 -0.91 -6.51 3.12
N LEU A 74 -1.45 -7.08 4.20
CA LEU A 74 -2.67 -7.90 4.14
C LEU A 74 -3.86 -7.09 3.63
N MET A 75 -4.06 -5.87 4.13
CA MET A 75 -5.15 -5.01 3.68
C MET A 75 -4.98 -4.58 2.21
N ALA A 76 -3.80 -4.10 1.83
CA ALA A 76 -3.52 -3.68 0.46
C ALA A 76 -3.65 -4.86 -0.53
N GLY A 77 -3.10 -6.03 -0.17
CA GLY A 77 -3.21 -7.25 -0.95
C GLY A 77 -4.66 -7.73 -1.10
N GLY A 78 -5.45 -7.68 -0.02
CA GLY A 78 -6.88 -7.99 -0.04
C GLY A 78 -7.66 -7.05 -0.97
N MET A 79 -7.43 -5.74 -0.87
CA MET A 79 -8.09 -4.75 -1.74
C MET A 79 -7.76 -4.97 -3.22
N LEU A 80 -6.49 -5.19 -3.55
CA LEU A 80 -6.06 -5.48 -4.92
C LEU A 80 -6.61 -6.81 -5.42
N SER A 81 -6.71 -7.82 -4.55
CA SER A 81 -7.29 -9.13 -4.89
C SER A 81 -8.77 -8.99 -5.22
N VAL A 82 -9.55 -8.33 -4.36
CA VAL A 82 -10.97 -8.04 -4.61
C VAL A 82 -11.16 -7.21 -5.89
N ALA A 83 -10.34 -6.17 -6.09
CA ALA A 83 -10.37 -5.35 -7.30
C ALA A 83 -10.08 -6.19 -8.55
N SER A 84 -9.10 -7.11 -8.48
CA SER A 84 -8.75 -8.00 -9.60
C SER A 84 -9.86 -9.00 -9.93
N VAL A 85 -10.55 -9.54 -8.91
CA VAL A 85 -11.70 -10.44 -9.09
C VAL A 85 -12.86 -9.69 -9.72
N ARG A 86 -13.19 -8.49 -9.19
CA ARG A 86 -14.26 -7.65 -9.73
C ARG A 86 -13.98 -7.18 -11.16
N ALA A 87 -12.73 -6.87 -11.51
CA ALA A 87 -12.36 -6.48 -12.87
C ALA A 87 -12.39 -7.65 -13.88
N ARG A 88 -12.33 -8.90 -13.41
CA ARG A 88 -12.49 -10.11 -14.27
C ARG A 88 -13.95 -10.50 -14.49
N LYS A 89 -14.82 -10.28 -13.49
CA LYS A 89 -16.26 -10.61 -13.59
C LYS A 89 -17.01 -9.99 -14.79
N PRO A 90 -16.78 -8.73 -15.22
CA PRO A 90 -17.50 -8.15 -16.36
C PRO A 90 -17.18 -8.78 -17.73
N ARG A 91 -16.20 -9.68 -17.84
CA ARG A 91 -15.88 -10.40 -19.10
C ARG A 91 -16.54 -11.78 -19.21
N ALA A 92 -17.17 -12.29 -18.16
CA ALA A 92 -17.80 -13.62 -18.19
C ALA A 92 -19.30 -13.58 -18.54
N GLU A 93 -19.89 -12.38 -18.62
CA GLU A 93 -21.32 -12.17 -18.86
C GLU A 93 -21.60 -11.37 -20.15
N ALA A 94 -20.60 -11.18 -21.02
CA ALA A 94 -20.72 -10.46 -22.30
C ALA A 94 -20.39 -11.36 -23.49
#